data_AF-A0A920V8H8-F1
#
_entry.id   AF-A0A920V8H8-F1
#
_cell.length_a   1.000
_cell.length_b   1.000
_cell.length_c   1.000
_cell.angle_alpha   90.00
_cell.angle_beta   90.00
_cell.angle_gamma   90.00
#
_symmetry.space_group_name_H-M   'P 1'
#
loop_
_entity.id
_entity.type
_entity.pdbx_description
1 polymer ?
#
loop_
_entity_poly.entity_id
_entity_poly.type
_entity_poly.pdbx_seq_one_letter_code
_entity_poly.pdbx_strand_id
1 'polypeptide(L)'
;MWTPISETDQEYISSILDRSDCFQGRVASREQIQIQLSFPQHQVWVEIFKKWWSEGIKKWQKRNPDDETLIFSVSWGPPGYAITDANQLELSDRWDEALIIKSWIESIWKNIEKK
;
A
#
# COMPACT_ATOMS: atom_id res chain seq x y z
N MET A 1 4.23 -6.62 -13.81
CA MET A 1 4.08 -7.67 -12.78
C MET A 1 2.81 -8.45 -13.07
N TRP A 2 2.90 -9.77 -13.16
CA TRP A 2 1.74 -10.65 -13.36
C TRP A 2 1.20 -11.12 -11.99
N THR A 3 -0.09 -11.45 -11.91
CA THR A 3 -0.71 -12.01 -10.70
C THR A 3 -1.01 -13.50 -10.92
N PRO A 4 -0.66 -14.41 -9.99
CA PRO A 4 0.04 -14.12 -8.75
C PRO A 4 1.48 -13.65 -9.00
N ILE A 5 1.99 -12.82 -8.09
CA ILE A 5 3.39 -12.37 -8.14
C ILE A 5 4.28 -13.59 -7.90
N SER A 6 5.30 -13.75 -8.74
CA SER A 6 6.23 -14.87 -8.65
C SER A 6 6.98 -14.87 -7.31
N GLU A 7 7.42 -16.04 -6.84
CA GLU A 7 8.22 -16.13 -5.61
C GLU A 7 9.48 -15.26 -5.69
N THR A 8 10.16 -15.29 -6.84
CA THR A 8 11.35 -14.46 -7.09
C THR A 8 11.05 -12.96 -6.98
N ASP A 9 9.93 -12.48 -7.54
CA ASP A 9 9.55 -11.06 -7.43
C ASP A 9 9.18 -10.71 -5.97
N GLN A 10 8.55 -11.63 -5.23
CA GLN A 10 8.28 -11.44 -3.80
C GLN A 10 9.57 -11.30 -2.99
N GLU A 11 10.60 -12.10 -3.28
CA GLU A 11 11.91 -12.01 -2.63
C GLU A 11 12.59 -10.65 -2.89
N TYR A 12 12.47 -10.13 -4.11
CA TYR A 12 12.97 -8.79 -4.44
C TYR A 12 12.24 -7.69 -3.66
N ILE A 13 10.91 -7.76 -3.57
CA ILE A 13 10.15 -6.81 -2.76
C ILE A 13 10.54 -6.95 -1.28
N SER A 14 10.60 -8.18 -0.76
CA SER A 14 11.00 -8.46 0.62
C SER A 14 12.36 -7.84 0.96
N SER A 15 13.33 -7.93 0.05
CA SER A 15 14.67 -7.33 0.18
C SER A 15 14.66 -5.80 0.20
N ILE A 16 13.72 -5.15 -0.49
CA ILE A 16 13.50 -3.70 -0.42
C ILE A 16 12.88 -3.33 0.92
N LEU A 17 11.89 -4.10 1.37
CA LEU A 17 11.21 -3.87 2.65
C LEU A 17 12.16 -3.99 3.85
N ASP A 18 13.19 -4.85 3.80
CA ASP A 18 14.23 -4.93 4.84
C ASP A 18 15.00 -3.61 5.04
N ARG A 19 14.98 -2.73 4.03
CA ARG A 19 15.75 -1.48 3.99
C ARG A 19 14.86 -0.23 3.94
N SER A 20 13.54 -0.40 4.06
CA SER A 20 12.57 0.69 3.95
C SER A 20 12.31 1.35 5.31
N ASP A 21 12.32 2.69 5.35
CA ASP A 21 12.06 3.49 6.56
C ASP A 21 10.77 4.32 6.50
N CYS A 22 10.14 4.40 5.33
CA CYS A 22 8.85 5.05 5.15
C CYS A 22 8.04 4.31 4.08
N PHE A 23 6.71 4.43 4.17
CA PHE A 23 5.79 3.76 3.26
C PHE A 23 4.80 4.76 2.64
N GLN A 24 4.48 4.52 1.38
CA GLN A 24 3.50 5.30 0.63
C GLN A 24 2.19 4.52 0.53
N GLY A 25 1.09 5.17 0.93
CA GLY A 25 -0.26 4.64 0.94
C GLY A 25 -0.98 4.79 -0.38
N ARG A 26 -0.41 4.26 -1.46
CA ARG A 26 -1.04 4.23 -2.78
C ARG A 26 -1.09 2.80 -3.30
N VAL A 27 -2.26 2.35 -3.76
CA VAL A 27 -2.43 1.07 -4.46
C VAL A 27 -2.52 1.34 -5.95
N ALA A 28 -1.71 0.65 -6.73
CA ALA A 28 -1.67 0.80 -8.18
C ALA A 28 -1.73 -0.56 -8.90
N SER A 29 -2.16 -0.54 -10.17
CA SER A 29 -2.03 -1.68 -11.06
C SER A 29 -0.57 -1.91 -11.47
N ARG A 30 -0.30 -2.97 -12.24
CA ARG A 30 1.02 -3.25 -12.80
C ARG A 30 1.54 -2.17 -13.76
N GLU A 31 0.66 -1.30 -14.27
CA GLU A 31 0.97 -0.15 -15.12
C GLU A 31 1.15 1.16 -14.32
N GLN A 32 1.21 1.07 -12.98
CA GLN A 32 1.38 2.20 -12.07
C GLN A 32 0.23 3.22 -12.05
N ILE A 33 -0.93 2.86 -12.60
CA ILE A 33 -2.16 3.65 -12.49
C ILE A 33 -2.82 3.34 -11.15
N GLN A 34 -3.25 4.38 -10.45
CA GLN A 34 -4.02 4.22 -9.23
C GLN A 34 -5.40 3.65 -9.52
N ILE A 35 -5.76 2.66 -8.71
CA ILE A 35 -7.00 1.90 -8.83
C ILE A 35 -7.96 2.24 -7.70
N GLN A 36 -9.25 2.10 -7.97
CA GLN A 36 -10.30 2.26 -6.97
C GLN A 36 -10.26 1.12 -5.95
N LEU A 37 -10.18 1.45 -4.66
CA LEU A 37 -9.96 0.46 -3.60
C LEU A 37 -11.15 -0.48 -3.37
N SER A 38 -12.38 -0.02 -3.61
CA SER A 38 -13.61 -0.78 -3.35
C SER A 38 -14.04 -1.68 -4.51
N PHE A 39 -13.41 -1.55 -5.67
CA PHE A 39 -13.85 -2.24 -6.88
C PHE A 39 -13.42 -3.72 -6.85
N PRO A 40 -14.32 -4.69 -7.13
CA PRO A 40 -14.02 -6.11 -7.01
C PRO A 40 -12.81 -6.58 -7.83
N GLN A 41 -12.65 -6.08 -9.06
CA GLN A 41 -11.55 -6.43 -9.96
C GLN A 41 -10.17 -5.95 -9.47
N HIS A 42 -10.14 -4.98 -8.56
CA HIS A 42 -8.91 -4.39 -8.02
C HIS A 42 -8.44 -5.05 -6.73
N GLN A 43 -9.26 -5.93 -6.12
CA GLN A 43 -8.95 -6.52 -4.81
C GLN A 43 -7.65 -7.32 -4.81
N VAL A 44 -7.28 -7.93 -5.94
CA VAL A 44 -5.99 -8.63 -6.07
C VAL A 44 -4.81 -7.73 -5.73
N TRP A 45 -4.82 -6.47 -6.20
CA TRP A 45 -3.76 -5.51 -5.94
C TRP A 45 -3.86 -4.96 -4.52
N VAL A 46 -5.07 -4.67 -4.04
CA VAL A 46 -5.30 -4.22 -2.65
C VAL A 46 -4.69 -5.20 -1.65
N GLU A 47 -4.94 -6.50 -1.84
CA GLU A 47 -4.41 -7.53 -0.95
C GLU A 47 -2.90 -7.71 -1.06
N ILE A 48 -2.32 -7.54 -2.26
CA ILE A 48 -0.86 -7.53 -2.44
C ILE A 48 -0.23 -6.37 -1.66
N PHE A 49 -0.72 -5.15 -1.81
CA PHE A 49 -0.18 -3.98 -1.12
C PHE A 49 -0.35 -4.08 0.39
N LYS A 50 -1.51 -4.55 0.89
CA LYS A 50 -1.71 -4.80 2.32
C LYS A 50 -0.71 -5.81 2.89
N LYS A 51 -0.39 -6.88 2.15
CA LYS A 51 0.64 -7.85 2.55
C LYS A 51 2.02 -7.21 2.63
N TRP A 52 2.41 -6.45 1.62
CA TRP A 52 3.70 -5.75 1.59
C TRP A 52 3.83 -4.70 2.69
N TRP A 53 2.78 -3.91 2.96
CA TRP A 53 2.79 -2.98 4.09
C TRP A 53 2.89 -3.73 5.42
N SER A 54 2.14 -4.81 5.61
CA SER A 54 2.24 -5.63 6.83
C SER A 54 3.65 -6.17 7.05
N GLU A 55 4.27 -6.72 6.01
CA GLU A 55 5.65 -7.22 6.07
C GLU A 55 6.65 -6.08 6.34
N GLY A 56 6.57 -4.98 5.59
CA GLY A 56 7.47 -3.85 5.72
C GLY A 56 7.39 -3.19 7.10
N ILE A 57 6.19 -3.01 7.64
CA ILE A 57 5.97 -2.44 8.97
C ILE A 57 6.56 -3.37 10.05
N LYS A 58 6.35 -4.70 9.93
CA LYS A 58 6.96 -5.68 10.85
C LYS A 58 8.48 -5.67 10.79
N LYS A 59 9.04 -5.65 9.57
CA LYS A 59 10.49 -5.56 9.36
C LYS A 59 11.03 -4.27 9.97
N TRP A 60 10.42 -3.13 9.69
CA TRP A 60 10.80 -1.84 10.26
C TRP A 60 10.75 -1.84 11.80
N GLN A 61 9.67 -2.34 12.39
CA GLN A 61 9.53 -2.42 13.85
C GLN A 61 10.65 -3.30 14.43
N LYS A 62 11.01 -4.42 13.78
CA LYS A 62 12.10 -5.31 14.21
C LYS A 62 13.46 -4.63 14.28
N ARG A 63 13.75 -3.66 13.40
CA ARG A 63 15.06 -2.96 13.33
C ARG A 63 15.14 -1.71 14.21
N ASN A 64 14.00 -1.07 14.48
CA ASN A 64 13.98 0.22 15.18
C ASN A 64 13.67 0.09 16.69
N PRO A 65 14.07 1.07 17.51
CA PRO A 65 13.65 1.19 18.92
C PRO A 65 12.13 1.34 19.07
N ASP A 66 11.60 1.03 20.26
CA ASP A 66 10.15 1.07 20.53
C ASP A 66 9.57 2.49 20.64
N ASP A 67 10.42 3.50 20.87
CA ASP A 67 10.07 4.92 20.93
C ASP A 67 10.17 5.64 19.58
N GLU A 68 10.60 4.94 18.53
CA GLU A 68 10.70 5.49 17.18
C GLU A 68 9.33 5.56 16.48
N THR A 69 9.17 6.49 15.54
CA THR A 69 7.91 6.69 14.80
C THR A 69 8.04 6.25 13.34
N LEU A 70 7.24 5.26 12.93
CA LEU A 70 7.15 4.89 11.53
C LEU A 70 6.35 5.93 10.73
N ILE A 71 6.90 6.35 9.59
CA ILE A 71 6.24 7.27 8.67
C ILE A 71 5.46 6.48 7.60
N PHE A 72 4.15 6.68 7.58
CA PHE A 72 3.27 6.22 6.51
C PHE A 72 2.53 7.43 5.93
N SER A 73 2.72 7.70 4.64
CA SER A 73 2.11 8.86 3.96
C SER A 73 1.18 8.41 2.85
N VAL A 74 -0.08 8.84 2.88
CA VAL A 74 -0.99 8.65 1.77
C VAL A 74 -0.77 9.81 0.79
N SER A 75 -0.03 9.56 -0.29
CA SER A 75 0.19 10.53 -1.36
C SER A 75 -0.57 10.13 -2.61
N TRP A 76 -1.18 11.13 -3.25
CA TRP A 76 -1.96 10.96 -4.45
C TRP A 76 -1.34 11.76 -5.60
N GLY A 77 -1.22 11.13 -6.76
CA GLY A 77 -0.88 11.84 -8.00
C GLY A 77 -2.08 12.63 -8.53
N PRO A 78 -1.88 13.56 -9.48
CA PRO A 78 -2.98 14.26 -10.14
C PRO A 78 -3.90 13.29 -10.90
N PRO A 79 -5.11 13.71 -11.33
CA PRO A 79 -6.12 12.84 -11.96
C PRO A 79 -5.61 11.98 -13.13
N GLY A 80 -4.60 12.44 -13.88
CA GLY A 80 -3.97 11.65 -14.96
C GLY A 80 -3.22 10.38 -14.49
N TYR A 81 -3.05 10.20 -13.18
CA TYR A 81 -2.50 8.97 -12.57
C TYR A 81 -3.61 8.05 -12.02
N ALA A 82 -4.88 8.36 -12.27
CA ALA A 82 -6.06 7.62 -11.83
C ALA A 82 -6.77 6.93 -13.00
N ILE A 83 -7.60 5.94 -12.69
CA ILE A 83 -8.65 5.53 -13.63
C ILE A 83 -9.78 6.57 -13.57
N THR A 84 -10.07 7.19 -14.71
CA THR A 84 -11.14 8.18 -14.87
C THR A 84 -12.25 7.70 -15.79
N ASP A 85 -13.42 8.33 -15.72
CA ASP A 85 -14.48 8.18 -16.72
C ASP A 85 -14.14 8.93 -18.03
N ALA A 86 -15.09 8.92 -18.97
CA ALA A 86 -14.98 9.63 -20.25
C ALA A 86 -14.90 11.16 -20.10
N ASN A 87 -15.26 11.71 -18.95
CA ASN A 87 -15.21 13.14 -18.62
C ASN A 87 -13.94 13.52 -17.85
N GLN A 88 -12.98 12.60 -17.70
CA GLN A 88 -11.77 12.77 -16.89
C GLN A 88 -12.05 12.95 -15.39
N LEU A 89 -13.21 12.52 -14.92
CA LEU A 89 -13.54 12.49 -13.50
C LEU A 89 -13.10 11.15 -12.91
N GLU A 90 -12.52 11.21 -11.72
CA GLU A 90 -12.10 10.01 -11.01
C GLU A 90 -13.31 9.19 -10.55
N LEU A 91 -13.21 7.86 -10.66
CA LEU A 91 -14.30 6.94 -10.31
C LEU A 91 -14.40 6.64 -8.80
N SER A 92 -13.59 7.29 -7.96
CA SER A 92 -13.62 7.19 -6.50
C SER A 92 -13.24 8.51 -5.84
N ASP A 93 -13.66 8.66 -4.57
CA ASP A 93 -13.25 9.77 -3.72
C ASP A 93 -11.89 9.48 -3.07
N ARG A 94 -10.91 10.35 -3.31
CA ARG A 94 -9.53 10.19 -2.83
C ARG A 94 -9.36 10.41 -1.34
N TRP A 95 -10.21 11.24 -0.74
CA TRP A 95 -10.20 11.47 0.69
C TRP A 95 -10.70 10.23 1.42
N ASP A 96 -11.83 9.68 0.97
CA ASP A 96 -12.38 8.46 1.55
C ASP A 96 -11.41 7.27 1.39
N GLU A 97 -10.79 7.11 0.22
CA GLU A 97 -9.76 6.09 0.02
C GLU A 97 -8.56 6.29 0.96
N ALA A 98 -8.15 7.53 1.24
CA ALA A 98 -7.06 7.80 2.16
C ALA A 98 -7.39 7.40 3.59
N LEU A 99 -8.63 7.68 4.03
CA LEU A 99 -9.13 7.27 5.34
C LEU A 99 -9.23 5.76 5.46
N ILE A 100 -9.65 5.07 4.39
CA ILE A 100 -9.66 3.61 4.32
C ILE A 100 -8.25 3.05 4.49
N ILE A 101 -7.26 3.54 3.73
CA ILE A 101 -5.86 3.08 3.85
C ILE A 101 -5.32 3.35 5.26
N LYS A 102 -5.54 4.55 5.80
CA LYS A 102 -5.16 4.89 7.18
C LYS A 102 -5.71 3.87 8.18
N SER A 103 -6.99 3.50 8.07
CA SER A 103 -7.60 2.51 8.95
C SER A 103 -6.94 1.12 8.85
N TRP A 104 -6.52 0.71 7.66
CA TRP A 104 -5.81 -0.55 7.45
C TRP A 104 -4.43 -0.52 8.11
N ILE A 105 -3.69 0.58 7.97
CA ILE A 105 -2.36 0.71 8.57
C ILE A 105 -2.44 0.78 10.08
N GLU A 106 -3.41 1.50 10.64
CA GLU A 106 -3.66 1.50 12.09
C GLU A 106 -4.01 0.10 12.62
N SER A 107 -4.80 -0.66 11.86
CA SER A 107 -5.13 -2.05 12.19
C SER A 107 -3.90 -2.96 12.11
N ILE A 108 -3.11 -2.84 11.04
CA ILE A 108 -1.84 -3.57 10.89
C ILE A 108 -0.93 -3.27 12.08
N TRP A 109 -0.71 -1.99 12.40
CA TRP A 109 0.13 -1.55 13.51
C TRP A 109 -0.32 -2.12 14.86
N LYS A 110 -1.63 -2.11 15.14
CA LYS A 110 -2.20 -2.69 16.38
C LYS A 110 -2.02 -4.20 16.48
N ASN A 111 -2.05 -4.91 15.35
CA ASN A 111 -2.00 -6.37 15.30
C ASN A 111 -0.58 -6.94 15.18
N ILE A 112 0.44 -6.10 15.04
CA ILE A 112 1.82 -6.55 15.09
C ILE A 112 2.19 -6.78 16.56
N GLU A 113 2.71 -7.97 16.86
CA GLU A 113 3.27 -8.27 18.18
C GLU A 113 4.35 -7.23 18.49
N LYS A 114 4.19 -6.54 19.64
CA LYS A 114 5.25 -5.66 20.13
C LYS A 114 6.43 -6.52 20.60
N LYS A 115 7.64 -5.99 20.40
CA LYS A 115 8.87 -6.64 20.84
C LYS A 115 8.90 -6.92 22.34
#